data_AF-C6E142-F1
#
_entry.id   AF-C6E142-F1
#
_cell.length_a   1.000
_cell.length_b   1.000
_cell.length_c   1.000
_cell.angle_alpha   90.00
_cell.angle_beta   90.00
_cell.angle_gamma   90.00
#
_symmetry.space_group_name_H-M   'P 1'
#
loop_
_entity.id
_entity.type
_entity.pdbx_description
1 polymer ?
#
loop_
_entity_poly.entity_id
_entity_poly.type
_entity_poly.pdbx_seq_one_letter_code
_entity_poly.pdbx_strand_id
1 'polypeptide(L)'
;MGIDIIIKIFTLLAGAIGIAKIFYEIVIGRRTRMREEYKFAKEFFSELETTKRIHPFTKEKGYQAIAGDNEISSCEIEYLLSLQQPDLALRDYVLGRQYLQHLPQVGNREITFKKKFQNVWFRRILKTIYCVLYAILVFLTFAPLLFSKYLFKDSTKISATAIIMCFFVFAPYAWFALKAVTRIVRAEKLVKRQEKHTPTILQVT
;
A
#
# COMPACT_ATOMS: atom_id res chain seq x y z
N MET A 1 -11.39 43.28 23.03
CA MET A 1 -11.56 41.81 23.03
C MET A 1 -12.86 41.49 22.31
N GLY A 2 -12.83 40.91 21.10
CA GLY A 2 -14.07 40.60 20.36
C GLY A 2 -13.78 40.06 18.96
N ILE A 3 -13.04 40.81 18.15
CA ILE A 3 -12.73 40.43 16.76
C ILE A 3 -11.80 39.21 16.70
N ASP A 4 -10.78 39.14 17.55
CA ASP A 4 -9.82 38.02 17.59
C ASP A 4 -10.48 36.66 17.90
N ILE A 5 -11.45 36.64 18.82
CA ILE A 5 -12.19 35.42 19.19
C ILE A 5 -13.10 34.98 18.03
N ILE A 6 -13.78 35.94 17.38
CA ILE A 6 -14.63 35.67 16.21
C ILE A 6 -13.81 35.07 15.06
N ILE A 7 -12.64 35.64 14.76
CA ILE A 7 -11.73 35.13 13.72
C ILE A 7 -11.27 33.70 14.05
N LYS A 8 -10.93 33.42 15.31
CA LYS A 8 -10.52 32.07 15.76
C LYS A 8 -11.63 31.04 15.62
N ILE A 9 -12.87 31.40 15.98
CA ILE A 9 -14.03 30.50 15.85
C ILE A 9 -14.33 30.25 14.37
N PHE A 10 -14.31 31.30 13.54
CA PHE A 10 -14.58 31.18 12.11
C PHE A 10 -13.51 30.33 11.39
N THR A 11 -12.23 30.57 11.69
CA THR A 11 -11.13 29.77 11.14
C THR A 11 -11.19 28.30 11.59
N LEU A 12 -11.56 28.03 12.84
CA LEU A 12 -11.76 26.66 13.33
C LEU A 12 -12.92 25.96 12.63
N LEU A 13 -14.07 26.63 12.46
CA LEU A 13 -15.22 26.09 11.74
C LEU A 13 -14.92 25.85 10.26
N ALA A 14 -14.29 26.81 9.58
CA ALA A 14 -13.88 26.66 8.19
C ALA A 14 -12.90 25.49 8.01
N GLY A 15 -11.93 25.35 8.91
CA GLY A 15 -11.00 24.22 8.93
C GLY A 15 -11.71 22.88 9.14
N ALA A 16 -12.63 22.80 10.11
CA ALA A 16 -13.41 21.59 10.37
C ALA A 16 -14.27 21.16 9.18
N ILE A 17 -14.95 22.12 8.52
CA ILE A 17 -15.76 21.87 7.32
C ILE A 17 -14.88 21.39 6.16
N GLY A 18 -13.72 22.04 5.95
CA GLY A 18 -12.77 21.64 4.93
C GLY A 18 -12.28 20.20 5.11
N ILE A 19 -11.88 19.85 6.34
CA ILE A 19 -11.45 18.50 6.69
C ILE A 19 -12.61 17.50 6.47
N ALA A 20 -13.81 17.81 6.95
CA ALA A 20 -14.99 16.95 6.79
C ALA A 20 -15.32 16.67 5.31
N LYS A 21 -15.25 17.70 4.46
CA LYS A 21 -15.47 17.56 3.02
C LYS A 21 -14.44 16.63 2.37
N ILE A 22 -13.16 16.81 2.68
CA ILE A 22 -12.08 15.95 2.15
C ILE A 22 -12.33 14.49 2.55
N PHE A 23 -12.67 14.24 3.83
CA PHE A 23 -13.00 12.87 4.27
C PHE A 23 -14.22 12.31 3.55
N TYR A 24 -15.28 13.10 3.35
CA TYR A 24 -16.49 12.68 2.66
C TYR A 24 -16.22 12.29 1.19
N GLU A 25 -15.47 13.11 0.45
CA GLU A 25 -15.08 12.83 -0.94
C GLU A 25 -14.24 11.55 -1.05
N ILE A 26 -13.30 11.34 -0.11
CA ILE A 26 -12.48 10.12 -0.06
C ILE A 26 -13.36 8.87 0.18
N VAL A 27 -14.38 8.97 1.04
CA VAL A 27 -15.27 7.84 1.35
C VAL A 27 -16.18 7.51 0.16
N ILE A 28 -16.80 8.51 -0.47
CA ILE A 28 -17.69 8.28 -1.61
C ILE A 28 -16.93 7.81 -2.84
N GLY A 29 -15.78 8.44 -3.13
CA GLY A 29 -14.94 8.08 -4.27
C GLY A 29 -14.52 6.61 -4.25
N ARG A 30 -14.28 6.03 -3.07
CA ARG A 30 -13.97 4.59 -2.93
C ARG A 30 -15.08 3.69 -3.45
N ARG A 31 -16.34 3.99 -3.16
CA ARG A 31 -17.49 3.15 -3.58
C ARG A 31 -17.68 3.20 -5.09
N THR A 32 -17.59 4.38 -5.68
CA THR A 32 -17.67 4.55 -7.14
C THR A 32 -16.54 3.79 -7.83
N ARG A 33 -15.30 3.95 -7.35
CA ARG A 33 -14.13 3.24 -7.90
C ARG A 33 -14.27 1.72 -7.86
N MET A 34 -14.74 1.14 -6.75
CA MET A 34 -14.96 -0.31 -6.64
C MET A 34 -15.99 -0.82 -7.67
N ARG A 35 -17.02 -0.02 -7.99
CA ARG A 35 -18.01 -0.39 -9.02
C ARG A 35 -17.42 -0.36 -10.41
N GLU A 36 -16.58 0.64 -10.70
CA GLU A 36 -15.87 0.76 -11.97
C GLU A 36 -14.86 -0.37 -12.15
N GLU A 37 -14.06 -0.68 -11.13
CA GLU A 37 -13.13 -1.82 -11.10
C GLU A 37 -13.86 -3.14 -11.39
N TYR A 38 -15.02 -3.36 -10.76
CA TYR A 38 -15.86 -4.54 -11.04
C TYR A 38 -16.40 -4.56 -12.47
N LYS A 39 -16.93 -3.44 -12.97
CA LYS A 39 -17.49 -3.34 -14.33
C LYS A 39 -16.41 -3.62 -15.37
N PHE A 40 -15.23 -3.01 -15.21
CA PHE A 40 -14.09 -3.24 -16.08
C PHE A 40 -13.64 -4.70 -16.07
N ALA A 41 -13.46 -5.30 -14.88
CA ALA A 41 -13.07 -6.70 -14.76
C ALA A 41 -14.08 -7.63 -15.45
N LYS A 42 -15.38 -7.40 -15.23
CA LYS A 42 -16.46 -8.17 -15.86
C LYS A 42 -16.41 -8.08 -17.39
N GLU A 43 -16.26 -6.87 -17.94
CA GLU A 43 -16.17 -6.64 -19.39
C GLU A 43 -14.93 -7.32 -19.98
N PHE A 44 -13.76 -7.16 -19.34
CA PHE A 44 -12.51 -7.75 -19.80
C PHE A 44 -12.53 -9.29 -19.81
N PHE A 45 -13.02 -9.92 -18.73
CA PHE A 45 -13.10 -11.39 -18.69
C PHE A 45 -14.16 -11.93 -19.65
N SER A 46 -15.28 -11.23 -19.84
CA SER A 46 -16.27 -11.58 -20.86
C SER A 46 -15.70 -11.50 -22.27
N GLU A 47 -14.86 -10.49 -22.55
CA GLU A 47 -14.18 -10.34 -23.84
C GLU A 47 -13.17 -11.46 -24.07
N LEU A 48 -12.40 -11.83 -23.03
CA LEU A 48 -11.43 -12.93 -23.06
C LEU A 48 -12.09 -14.29 -23.38
N GLU A 49 -13.31 -14.53 -22.88
CA GLU A 49 -14.05 -15.76 -23.13
C GLU A 49 -14.70 -15.78 -24.53
N THR A 50 -15.24 -14.64 -24.98
CA THR A 50 -16.02 -14.56 -26.23
C THR A 50 -15.11 -14.44 -27.46
N THR A 51 -13.96 -13.80 -27.32
CA THR A 51 -13.09 -13.47 -28.45
C THR A 51 -11.98 -14.51 -28.59
N LYS A 52 -12.11 -15.40 -29.57
CA LYS A 52 -11.14 -16.50 -29.83
C LYS A 52 -9.67 -16.07 -29.93
N ARG A 53 -9.37 -14.81 -30.29
CA ARG A 53 -8.02 -14.26 -30.35
C ARG A 53 -8.00 -12.76 -29.99
N ILE A 54 -7.89 -12.45 -28.70
CA ILE A 54 -7.53 -11.10 -28.27
C ILE A 54 -6.07 -10.82 -28.62
N HIS A 55 -5.79 -9.61 -29.12
CA HIS A 55 -4.43 -9.19 -29.41
C HIS A 55 -3.57 -9.17 -28.12
N PRO A 56 -2.32 -9.68 -28.12
CA PRO A 56 -1.50 -9.77 -26.91
C PRO A 56 -1.33 -8.44 -26.17
N PHE A 57 -1.25 -7.33 -26.90
CA PHE A 57 -1.19 -5.99 -26.29
C PHE A 57 -2.45 -5.66 -25.48
N THR A 58 -3.64 -5.96 -26.01
CA THR A 58 -4.92 -5.73 -25.31
C THR A 58 -5.02 -6.62 -24.08
N LYS A 59 -4.60 -7.89 -24.19
CA LYS A 59 -4.51 -8.82 -23.05
C LYS A 59 -3.60 -8.24 -21.96
N GLU A 60 -2.39 -7.80 -22.33
CA GLU A 60 -1.43 -7.19 -21.40
C GLU A 60 -2.02 -5.98 -20.68
N LYS A 61 -2.63 -5.05 -21.43
CA LYS A 61 -3.21 -3.83 -20.85
C LYS A 61 -4.42 -4.11 -19.97
N GLY A 62 -5.26 -5.07 -20.32
CA GLY A 62 -6.40 -5.45 -19.49
C GLY A 62 -5.96 -6.05 -18.14
N TYR A 63 -4.96 -6.93 -18.14
CA TYR A 63 -4.40 -7.45 -16.90
C TYR A 63 -3.72 -6.36 -16.06
N GLN A 64 -2.92 -5.48 -16.67
CA GLN A 64 -2.29 -4.34 -15.99
C GLN A 64 -3.34 -3.40 -15.35
N ALA A 65 -4.46 -3.17 -16.05
CA ALA A 65 -5.56 -2.38 -15.53
C ALA A 65 -6.27 -3.04 -14.34
N ILE A 66 -6.45 -4.36 -14.35
CA ILE A 66 -6.95 -5.13 -13.18
C ILE A 66 -5.97 -5.03 -12.00
N ALA A 67 -4.67 -5.15 -12.27
CA ALA A 67 -3.64 -5.07 -11.24
C ALA A 67 -3.44 -3.66 -10.67
N GLY A 68 -3.84 -2.64 -11.41
CA GLY A 68 -3.52 -1.24 -11.09
C GLY A 68 -2.01 -0.96 -11.15
N ASP A 69 -1.26 -1.75 -11.91
CA ASP A 69 0.19 -1.69 -12.02
C ASP A 69 0.61 -2.01 -13.47
N ASN A 70 1.38 -1.12 -14.09
CA ASN A 70 1.82 -1.22 -15.48
C ASN A 70 3.18 -1.91 -15.65
N GLU A 71 3.86 -2.26 -14.55
CA GLU A 71 5.17 -2.89 -14.57
C GLU A 71 5.12 -4.42 -14.39
N ILE A 72 3.93 -4.97 -14.12
CA ILE A 72 3.73 -6.42 -13.94
C ILE A 72 3.26 -7.02 -15.26
N SER A 73 3.85 -8.15 -15.64
CA SER A 73 3.49 -8.87 -16.86
C SER A 73 2.13 -9.55 -16.75
N SER A 74 1.38 -9.66 -17.86
CA SER A 74 0.12 -10.42 -17.87
C SER A 74 0.25 -11.85 -17.35
N CYS A 75 1.36 -12.54 -17.63
CA CYS A 75 1.60 -13.89 -17.13
C CYS A 75 1.67 -13.97 -15.60
N GLU A 76 2.30 -12.99 -14.95
CA GLU A 76 2.37 -12.92 -13.49
C GLU A 76 1.00 -12.59 -12.89
N ILE A 77 0.26 -11.67 -13.50
CA ILE A 77 -1.07 -11.28 -13.05
C ILE A 77 -2.05 -12.46 -13.20
N GLU A 78 -2.02 -13.14 -14.33
CA GLU A 78 -2.83 -14.34 -14.60
C GLU A 78 -2.56 -15.44 -13.56
N TYR A 79 -1.28 -15.65 -13.20
CA TYR A 79 -0.94 -16.57 -12.11
C TYR A 79 -1.48 -16.10 -10.75
N LEU A 80 -1.30 -14.82 -10.38
CA LEU A 80 -1.78 -14.28 -9.11
C LEU A 80 -3.31 -14.38 -8.98
N LEU A 81 -4.02 -14.19 -10.08
CA LEU A 81 -5.47 -14.33 -10.15
C LEU A 81 -5.95 -15.79 -10.04
N SER A 82 -5.07 -16.76 -10.31
CA SER A 82 -5.37 -18.19 -10.12
C SER A 82 -5.25 -18.66 -8.66
N LEU A 83 -4.73 -17.83 -7.76
CA LEU A 83 -4.61 -18.16 -6.33
C LEU A 83 -5.95 -18.03 -5.60
N GLN A 84 -6.14 -18.76 -4.50
CA GLN A 84 -7.40 -18.82 -3.73
C GLN A 84 -7.96 -17.44 -3.33
N GLN A 85 -7.10 -16.44 -3.13
CA GLN A 85 -7.48 -15.07 -2.76
C GLN A 85 -6.85 -14.08 -3.76
N PRO A 86 -7.41 -13.94 -4.97
CA PRO A 86 -6.75 -13.25 -6.08
C PRO A 86 -6.49 -11.77 -5.80
N ASP A 87 -7.48 -11.05 -5.24
CA ASP A 87 -7.32 -9.64 -4.84
C ASP A 87 -6.20 -9.45 -3.82
N LEU A 88 -6.18 -10.28 -2.77
CA LEU A 88 -5.16 -10.21 -1.73
C LEU A 88 -3.78 -10.60 -2.26
N ALA A 89 -3.71 -11.61 -3.12
CA ALA A 89 -2.47 -12.06 -3.72
C ALA A 89 -1.87 -10.99 -4.63
N LEU A 90 -2.69 -10.37 -5.48
CA LEU A 90 -2.28 -9.30 -6.38
C LEU A 90 -1.77 -8.09 -5.60
N ARG A 91 -2.53 -7.65 -4.58
CA ARG A 91 -2.12 -6.53 -3.72
C ARG A 91 -0.84 -6.83 -2.93
N ASP A 92 -0.72 -8.03 -2.37
CA ASP A 92 0.46 -8.42 -1.60
C ASP A 92 1.69 -8.55 -2.52
N TYR A 93 1.51 -8.96 -3.79
CA TYR A 93 2.56 -9.00 -4.80
C TYR A 93 3.03 -7.61 -5.21
N VAL A 94 2.13 -6.71 -5.59
CA VAL A 94 2.45 -5.31 -5.95
C VAL A 94 3.27 -4.64 -4.85
N LEU A 95 2.86 -4.82 -3.58
CA LEU A 95 3.58 -4.26 -2.44
C LEU A 95 4.92 -4.97 -2.16
N GLY A 96 4.96 -6.30 -2.28
CA GLY A 96 6.09 -7.14 -1.92
C GLY A 96 7.15 -7.32 -3.02
N ARG A 97 6.85 -6.94 -4.26
CA ARG A 97 7.63 -7.26 -5.48
C ARG A 97 9.13 -7.02 -5.36
N GLN A 98 9.55 -5.94 -4.71
CA GLN A 98 10.98 -5.63 -4.56
C GLN A 98 11.78 -6.75 -3.87
N TYR A 99 11.13 -7.60 -3.07
CA TYR A 99 11.72 -8.73 -2.34
C TYR A 99 11.49 -10.09 -3.02
N LEU A 100 10.60 -10.14 -4.02
CA LEU A 100 10.17 -11.36 -4.69
C LEU A 100 10.94 -11.55 -6.00
N GLN A 101 11.14 -12.81 -6.38
CA GLN A 101 11.71 -13.17 -7.68
C GLN A 101 10.58 -13.23 -8.71
N HIS A 102 10.84 -12.66 -9.89
CA HIS A 102 9.94 -12.77 -11.03
C HIS A 102 9.79 -14.23 -11.43
N LEU A 103 8.55 -14.64 -11.72
CA LEU A 103 8.22 -16.02 -12.10
C LEU A 103 8.95 -16.37 -13.41
N PRO A 104 9.88 -17.35 -13.42
CA PRO A 104 10.39 -17.88 -14.67
C PRO A 104 9.27 -18.65 -15.38
N GLN A 105 9.17 -18.49 -16.71
CA GLN A 105 8.10 -19.07 -17.54
C GLN A 105 8.05 -20.62 -17.57
N VAL A 106 8.89 -21.34 -16.83
CA VAL A 106 9.07 -22.80 -17.00
C VAL A 106 8.78 -23.58 -15.70
N GLY A 107 7.72 -24.39 -15.75
CA GLY A 107 7.53 -25.59 -14.93
C GLY A 107 6.98 -25.39 -13.52
N ASN A 108 7.53 -24.46 -12.75
CA ASN A 108 7.11 -24.25 -11.35
C ASN A 108 6.70 -22.79 -11.11
N ARG A 109 5.41 -22.50 -11.34
CA ARG A 109 4.82 -21.19 -11.03
C ARG A 109 4.67 -21.07 -9.51
N GLU A 110 5.76 -20.79 -8.83
CA GLU A 110 5.80 -20.48 -7.40
C GLU A 110 6.55 -19.16 -7.23
N ILE A 111 5.97 -18.26 -6.44
CA ILE A 111 6.58 -16.96 -6.17
C ILE A 111 7.61 -17.18 -5.06
N THR A 112 8.89 -17.01 -5.35
CA THR A 112 9.96 -17.17 -4.34
C THR A 112 10.55 -15.82 -3.95
N PHE A 113 11.29 -15.80 -2.84
CA PHE A 113 12.12 -14.65 -2.48
C PHE A 113 13.37 -14.61 -3.36
N LYS A 114 13.83 -13.39 -3.70
CA LYS A 114 15.15 -13.19 -4.32
C LYS A 114 16.23 -13.81 -3.44
N LYS A 115 17.32 -14.31 -4.03
CA LYS A 115 18.45 -14.97 -3.33
C LYS A 115 18.88 -14.25 -2.04
N LYS A 116 19.03 -12.92 -2.07
CA LYS A 116 19.40 -12.09 -0.90
C LYS A 116 18.42 -12.18 0.27
N PHE A 117 17.13 -12.43 0.01
CA PHE A 117 16.06 -12.47 0.99
C PHE A 117 15.52 -13.88 1.25
N GLN A 118 16.15 -14.93 0.74
CA GLN A 118 15.72 -16.32 0.99
C GLN A 118 15.88 -16.72 2.46
N ASN A 119 16.90 -16.19 3.14
CA ASN A 119 17.17 -16.47 4.55
C ASN A 119 16.09 -15.89 5.47
N VAL A 120 15.40 -16.76 6.20
CA VAL A 120 14.34 -16.40 7.17
C VAL A 120 14.89 -15.49 8.28
N TRP A 121 16.09 -15.80 8.78
CA TRP A 121 16.78 -15.01 9.81
C TRP A 121 17.09 -13.60 9.33
N PHE A 122 17.61 -13.46 8.12
CA PHE A 122 17.90 -12.15 7.53
C PHE A 122 16.64 -11.29 7.41
N ARG A 123 15.52 -11.87 6.95
CA ARG A 123 14.23 -11.16 6.91
C ARG A 123 13.73 -10.77 8.30
N ARG A 124 13.93 -11.62 9.31
CA ARG A 124 13.55 -11.32 10.69
C ARG A 124 14.36 -10.14 11.24
N ILE A 125 15.68 -10.15 11.06
CA ILE A 125 16.57 -9.04 11.46
C ILE A 125 16.14 -7.74 10.78
N LEU A 126 15.92 -7.78 9.46
CA LEU A 126 15.54 -6.60 8.70
C LEU A 126 14.20 -6.01 9.18
N LYS A 127 13.20 -6.86 9.47
CA LYS A 127 11.93 -6.42 10.09
C LYS A 127 12.16 -5.77 11.44
N THR A 128 13.00 -6.35 12.30
CA THR A 128 13.32 -5.79 13.61
C THR A 128 14.02 -4.44 13.48
N ILE A 129 15.01 -4.31 12.60
CA ILE A 129 15.73 -3.04 12.36
C ILE A 129 14.76 -1.94 11.92
N TYR A 130 13.92 -2.19 10.92
CA TYR A 130 12.96 -1.17 10.46
C TYR A 130 11.87 -0.87 11.50
N CYS A 131 11.49 -1.84 12.32
CA CYS A 131 10.53 -1.63 13.42
C CYS A 131 11.13 -0.75 14.53
N VAL A 132 12.38 -1.01 14.91
CA VAL A 132 13.14 -0.16 15.87
C VAL A 132 13.35 1.24 15.30
N LEU A 133 13.75 1.34 14.03
CA LEU A 133 13.93 2.63 13.36
C LEU A 133 12.61 3.43 13.33
N TYR A 134 11.49 2.78 13.04
CA TYR A 134 10.16 3.39 13.12
C TYR A 134 9.87 3.93 14.53
N ALA A 135 10.10 3.12 15.57
CA ALA A 135 9.88 3.53 16.94
C ALA A 135 10.73 4.74 17.33
N ILE A 136 12.01 4.76 16.93
CA ILE A 136 12.93 5.89 17.18
C ILE A 136 12.45 7.16 16.45
N LEU A 137 12.04 7.05 15.18
CA LEU A 137 11.60 8.20 14.39
C LEU A 137 10.26 8.78 14.90
N VAL A 138 9.33 7.92 15.30
CA VAL A 138 8.08 8.35 15.96
C VAL A 138 8.40 9.02 17.28
N PHE A 139 9.29 8.44 18.09
CA PHE A 139 9.73 9.06 19.34
C PHE A 139 10.35 10.44 19.10
N LEU A 140 11.22 10.59 18.10
CA LEU A 140 11.81 11.89 17.73
C LEU A 140 10.76 12.90 17.23
N THR A 141 9.74 12.43 16.53
CA THR A 141 8.62 13.26 16.08
C THR A 141 7.88 13.89 17.27
N PHE A 142 7.68 13.11 18.33
CA PHE A 142 6.98 13.54 19.55
C PHE A 142 7.92 14.03 20.66
N ALA A 143 9.24 13.98 20.47
CA ALA A 143 10.22 14.41 21.47
C ALA A 143 10.02 15.87 21.92
N PRO A 144 9.75 16.86 21.01
CA PRO A 144 9.49 18.23 21.44
C PRO A 144 8.24 18.38 22.31
N LEU A 145 7.25 17.49 22.14
CA LEU A 145 6.04 17.47 22.96
C LEU A 145 6.35 16.90 24.36
N LEU A 146 7.03 15.74 24.39
CA LEU A 146 7.37 15.03 25.64
C LEU A 146 8.34 15.79 26.53
N PHE A 147 9.32 16.47 25.93
CA PHE A 147 10.35 17.23 26.64
C PHE A 147 10.14 18.75 26.55
N SER A 148 8.93 19.19 26.19
CA SER A 148 8.59 20.61 26.00
C SER A 148 9.03 21.50 27.18
N LYS A 149 8.75 21.06 28.41
CA LYS A 149 9.12 21.78 29.64
C LYS A 149 10.63 21.91 29.87
N TYR A 150 11.43 20.95 29.40
CA TYR A 150 12.88 20.93 29.58
C TYR A 150 13.62 21.63 28.43
N LEU A 151 13.12 21.50 27.20
CA LEU A 151 13.73 22.04 25.99
C LEU A 151 13.34 23.51 25.74
N PHE A 152 12.11 23.88 26.09
CA PHE A 152 11.56 25.21 25.80
C PHE A 152 11.03 25.82 27.10
N LYS A 153 11.87 26.62 27.74
CA LYS A 153 11.55 27.37 28.97
C LYS A 153 10.35 28.30 28.69
N ASP A 154 9.14 27.83 29.04
CA ASP A 154 7.80 28.46 28.99
C ASP A 154 7.33 29.15 27.69
N SER A 155 8.12 29.12 26.61
CA SER A 155 7.75 29.75 25.34
C SER A 155 6.86 28.85 24.48
N THR A 156 5.55 28.90 24.73
CA THR A 156 4.51 28.12 24.01
C THR A 156 4.58 28.21 22.48
N LYS A 157 5.04 29.35 21.93
CA LYS A 157 5.23 29.54 20.49
C LYS A 157 6.42 28.75 19.94
N ILE A 158 7.52 28.65 20.70
CA ILE A 158 8.74 27.94 20.28
C ILE A 158 8.52 26.42 20.35
N SER A 159 7.77 25.94 21.34
CA SER A 159 7.39 24.52 21.40
C SER A 159 6.47 24.12 20.25
N ALA A 160 5.51 24.98 19.86
CA ALA A 160 4.60 24.69 18.76
C ALA A 160 5.33 24.62 17.39
N THR A 161 6.25 25.56 17.12
CA THR A 161 7.02 25.54 15.87
C THR A 161 7.97 24.35 15.81
N ALA A 162 8.60 23.97 16.93
CA ALA A 162 9.46 22.79 17.01
C ALA A 162 8.69 21.49 16.72
N ILE A 163 7.46 21.32 17.25
CA ILE A 163 6.61 20.16 16.97
C ILE A 163 6.29 20.07 15.47
N ILE A 164 5.91 21.19 14.85
CA ILE A 164 5.59 21.22 13.42
C ILE A 164 6.83 20.83 12.59
N MET A 165 7.99 21.40 12.88
CA MET A 165 9.23 21.03 12.16
C MET A 165 9.59 19.55 12.33
N CYS A 166 9.56 19.03 13.56
CA CYS A 166 9.86 17.61 13.81
C CYS A 166 8.86 16.69 13.11
N PHE A 167 7.58 17.07 13.03
CA PHE A 167 6.58 16.32 12.29
C PHE A 167 6.90 16.28 10.79
N PHE A 168 7.18 17.43 10.17
CA PHE A 168 7.51 17.48 8.74
C PHE A 168 8.83 16.77 8.40
N VAL A 169 9.81 16.79 9.31
CA VAL A 169 11.09 16.13 9.09
C VAL A 169 10.97 14.62 9.32
N PHE A 170 10.53 14.18 10.50
CA PHE A 170 10.64 12.77 10.91
C PHE A 170 9.45 11.89 10.51
N ALA A 171 8.24 12.45 10.39
CA ALA A 171 7.05 11.65 10.05
C ALA A 171 7.15 10.98 8.66
N PRO A 172 7.66 11.63 7.59
CA PRO A 172 7.87 10.97 6.31
C PRO A 172 8.84 9.78 6.42
N TYR A 173 9.97 9.92 7.14
CA TYR A 173 10.91 8.82 7.33
C TYR A 173 10.31 7.67 8.15
N ALA A 174 9.52 7.97 9.18
CA ALA A 174 8.80 6.96 9.94
C ALA A 174 7.84 6.19 9.03
N TRP A 175 7.09 6.89 8.18
CA TRP A 175 6.22 6.27 7.19
C TRP A 175 6.98 5.35 6.22
N PHE A 176 8.13 5.78 5.71
CA PHE A 176 8.98 4.94 4.86
C PHE A 176 9.48 3.67 5.57
N ALA A 177 9.89 3.78 6.84
CA ALA A 177 10.32 2.63 7.64
C ALA A 177 9.16 1.62 7.84
N LEU A 178 7.96 2.11 8.18
CA LEU A 178 6.77 1.28 8.31
C LEU A 178 6.39 0.62 6.98
N LYS A 179 6.47 1.37 5.87
CA LYS A 179 6.23 0.87 4.52
C LYS A 179 7.22 -0.25 4.17
N ALA A 180 8.49 -0.14 4.55
CA ALA A 180 9.48 -1.20 4.31
C ALA A 180 9.11 -2.51 5.06
N VAL A 181 8.76 -2.44 6.35
CA VAL A 181 8.33 -3.62 7.13
C VAL A 181 7.10 -4.27 6.51
N THR A 182 6.08 -3.47 6.21
CA THR A 182 4.82 -3.99 5.67
C THR A 182 5.03 -4.70 4.33
N ARG A 183 5.88 -4.18 3.44
CA ARG A 183 6.24 -4.85 2.18
C ARG A 183 6.90 -6.23 2.42
N ILE A 184 7.79 -6.36 3.40
CA ILE A 184 8.42 -7.66 3.73
C ILE A 184 7.37 -8.64 4.26
N VAL A 185 6.50 -8.19 5.16
CA VAL A 185 5.43 -9.04 5.75
C VAL A 185 4.43 -9.48 4.68
N ARG A 186 4.08 -8.60 3.74
CA ARG A 186 3.18 -8.90 2.62
C ARG A 186 3.79 -9.94 1.69
N ALA A 187 5.07 -9.79 1.35
CA ALA A 187 5.81 -10.79 0.59
C ALA A 187 5.83 -12.15 1.33
N GLU A 188 6.07 -12.17 2.65
CA GLU A 188 6.03 -13.42 3.44
C GLU A 188 4.65 -14.07 3.48
N LYS A 189 3.59 -13.26 3.59
CA LYS A 189 2.21 -13.76 3.54
C LYS A 189 1.89 -14.36 2.18
N LEU A 190 2.27 -13.69 1.10
CA LEU A 190 2.06 -14.19 -0.26
C LEU A 190 2.75 -15.54 -0.46
N VAL A 191 4.01 -15.66 -0.05
CA VAL A 191 4.77 -16.92 -0.18
C VAL A 191 4.18 -18.06 0.64
N LYS A 192 3.69 -17.77 1.86
CA LYS A 192 3.05 -18.78 2.71
C LYS A 192 1.67 -19.21 2.22
N ARG A 193 0.94 -18.31 1.56
CA ARG A 193 -0.45 -18.54 1.12
C ARG A 193 -0.54 -19.07 -0.31
N GLN A 194 0.56 -19.60 -0.87
CA GLN A 194 0.56 -20.24 -2.19
C GLN A 194 -0.07 -21.64 -2.17
N GLU A 195 -0.91 -21.97 -1.19
CA GLU A 195 -1.63 -23.24 -1.16
C GLU A 195 -2.43 -23.36 -2.46
N LYS A 196 -1.85 -24.08 -3.41
CA LYS A 196 -2.45 -24.44 -4.69
C LYS A 196 -3.58 -25.40 -4.38
N HIS A 197 -4.80 -25.05 -4.73
CA HIS A 197 -5.89 -25.94 -5.13
C HIS A 197 -7.01 -25.04 -5.66
N THR A 198 -7.65 -25.25 -6.81
CA THR A 198 -7.82 -26.38 -7.74
C THR A 198 -8.05 -25.74 -9.12
N PRO A 199 -7.75 -26.42 -10.26
CA PRO A 199 -8.17 -25.94 -11.57
C PRO A 199 -9.69 -25.71 -11.55
N THR A 200 -10.12 -24.46 -11.40
CA THR A 200 -11.42 -24.07 -11.95
C THR A 200 -11.20 -24.03 -13.45
N ILE A 201 -11.39 -25.21 -14.02
CA ILE A 201 -11.61 -25.56 -15.41
C ILE A 201 -12.01 -24.31 -16.22
N LEU A 202 -11.03 -23.73 -16.91
CA LEU A 202 -11.20 -23.27 -18.28
C LEU A 202 -10.61 -24.36 -19.20
N GLN A 203 -11.03 -25.61 -19.02
CA GLN A 203 -11.17 -26.50 -20.16
C GLN A 203 -12.62 -26.32 -20.63
N VAL A 204 -12.81 -25.43 -21.59
CA VAL A 204 -13.97 -25.54 -22.47
C VAL A 204 -13.40 -25.87 -23.84
N THR A 205 -13.62 -27.13 -24.19
CA THR A 205 -13.45 -27.76 -25.49
C THR A 205 -14.15 -26.96 -26.60
#